data_AF-A0A2I0T4X9-F1
#
_entry.id   AF-A0A2I0T4X9-F1
#
_cell.length_a   1.000
_cell.length_b   1.000
_cell.length_c   1.000
_cell.angle_alpha   90.00
_cell.angle_beta   90.00
_cell.angle_gamma   90.00
#
_symmetry.space_group_name_H-M   'P 1'
#
loop_
_entity.id
_entity.type
_entity.pdbx_description
1 polymer ?
#
loop_
_entity_poly.entity_id
_entity_poly.type
_entity_poly.pdbx_seq_one_letter_code
_entity_poly.pdbx_strand_id
1 'polypeptide(L)'
;MNSKRKAETWKRNRRQLAFSTVGTPDYIAPEVFMQTGYNKLCDWWSLGVIMYEMLIGYPPFCSETPQETYKKVMNWKETLTFPPEVPISDKAKDLILRC
;
A
#
# COMPACT_ATOMS: atom_id res chain seq x y z
N MET A 1 2.96 -6.35 15.88
CA MET A 1 3.50 -4.97 15.72
C MET A 1 2.29 -4.04 15.63
N ASN A 2 2.08 -3.16 16.62
CA ASN A 2 0.81 -2.45 16.83
C ASN A 2 0.44 -1.56 15.62
N SER A 3 -0.70 -1.80 14.95
CA SER A 3 -1.13 -1.05 13.76
C SER A 3 -1.24 0.46 14.00
N LYS A 4 -1.54 0.86 15.25
CA LYS A 4 -1.50 2.27 15.67
C LYS A 4 -0.12 2.91 15.50
N ARG A 5 0.94 2.18 15.86
CA ARG A 5 2.33 2.66 15.72
C ARG A 5 2.71 2.82 14.25
N LYS A 6 2.28 1.91 13.38
CA LYS A 6 2.48 2.02 11.93
C LYS A 6 1.78 3.26 11.37
N ALA A 7 0.52 3.49 11.75
CA ALA A 7 -0.24 4.67 11.33
C ALA A 7 0.42 5.98 11.80
N GLU A 8 0.92 6.03 13.04
CA GLU A 8 1.64 7.20 13.58
C GLU A 8 2.95 7.48 12.85
N THR A 9 3.79 6.46 12.64
CA THR A 9 5.05 6.59 11.89
C THR A 9 4.78 7.06 10.46
N TRP A 10 3.78 6.48 9.80
CA TRP A 10 3.38 6.87 8.46
C TRP A 10 2.93 8.35 8.39
N LYS A 11 2.03 8.76 9.29
CA LYS A 11 1.55 10.15 9.35
C LYS A 11 2.69 11.15 9.60
N ARG A 12 3.66 10.82 10.45
CA ARG A 12 4.82 11.68 10.74
C ARG A 12 5.68 11.90 9.50
N ASN A 13 5.91 10.85 8.71
CA ASN A 13 6.83 10.89 7.59
C ASN A 13 6.18 11.34 6.27
N ARG A 14 4.83 11.37 6.19
CA ARG A 14 4.08 11.66 4.96
C ARG A 14 4.43 12.98 4.29
N ARG A 15 4.63 14.06 5.06
CA ARG A 15 4.99 15.38 4.48
C ARG A 15 6.36 15.36 3.82
N GLN A 16 7.37 14.74 4.44
CA GLN A 16 8.70 14.62 3.84
C GLN A 16 8.67 13.71 2.60
N LEU A 17 7.91 12.61 2.65
CA LEU A 17 7.74 11.70 1.51
C LEU A 17 7.11 12.38 0.29
N ALA A 18 6.12 13.27 0.49
CA ALA A 18 5.47 13.99 -0.59
C ALA A 18 6.39 14.99 -1.33
N PHE A 19 7.46 15.47 -0.68
CA PHE A 19 8.45 16.38 -1.29
C PHE A 19 9.72 15.65 -1.77
N SER A 20 9.83 14.34 -1.55
CA SER A 20 10.95 13.54 -2.05
C SER A 20 10.83 13.33 -3.56
N THR A 21 11.90 13.62 -4.30
CA THR A 21 12.01 13.34 -5.75
C THR A 21 11.94 11.85 -6.08
N VAL A 22 12.15 10.97 -5.09
CA VAL A 22 12.19 9.52 -5.28
C VAL A 22 10.81 8.88 -5.07
N GLY A 23 9.89 9.56 -4.37
CA GLY A 23 8.63 8.97 -3.91
C GLY A 23 8.84 7.64 -3.17
N THR A 24 7.78 6.99 -2.73
CA THR A 24 7.83 5.55 -2.39
C THR A 24 6.93 4.77 -3.33
N PRO A 25 7.30 3.54 -3.71
CA PRO A 25 6.53 2.71 -4.61
C PRO A 25 5.22 2.16 -3.99
N ASP A 26 4.74 2.75 -2.90
CA ASP A 26 3.61 2.24 -2.10
C ASP A 26 2.31 2.11 -2.91
N TYR A 27 2.11 2.95 -3.92
CA TYR A 27 0.91 2.99 -4.76
C TYR A 27 1.12 2.43 -6.17
N ILE A 28 2.34 1.99 -6.50
CA ILE A 28 2.69 1.53 -7.85
C ILE A 28 2.32 0.06 -7.96
N ALA A 29 1.67 -0.31 -9.06
CA ALA A 29 1.28 -1.68 -9.33
C ALA A 29 2.50 -2.56 -9.67
N PRO A 30 2.52 -3.85 -9.28
CA PRO A 30 3.67 -4.74 -9.49
C PRO A 30 4.06 -4.87 -10.96
N GLU A 31 3.09 -4.85 -11.89
CA GLU A 31 3.33 -4.94 -13.33
C GLU A 31 4.10 -3.74 -13.91
N VAL A 32 4.00 -2.56 -13.29
CA VAL A 32 4.75 -1.36 -13.71
C VAL A 32 6.25 -1.58 -13.50
N PHE A 33 6.63 -2.35 -12.48
CA PHE A 33 8.02 -2.72 -12.22
C PHE A 33 8.54 -3.82 -13.13
N MET A 34 7.66 -4.70 -13.62
CA MET A 34 8.05 -5.83 -14.47
C MET A 34 8.46 -5.39 -15.88
N GLN A 35 8.22 -4.14 -16.27
CA GLN A 35 8.55 -3.58 -17.60
C GLN A 35 7.98 -4.40 -18.78
N THR A 36 7.03 -5.30 -18.53
CA THR A 36 6.35 -6.13 -19.54
C THR A 36 5.21 -5.40 -20.25
N GLY A 37 5.05 -4.11 -19.96
CA GLY A 37 3.91 -3.28 -20.37
C GLY A 37 2.85 -3.23 -19.27
N TYR A 38 2.44 -2.02 -18.89
CA TYR A 38 1.30 -1.79 -18.00
C TYR A 38 0.11 -1.29 -18.82
N ASN A 39 -1.09 -1.49 -18.28
CA ASN A 39 -2.33 -0.99 -18.87
C ASN A 39 -3.02 -0.07 -17.86
N LYS A 40 -4.15 0.51 -18.25
CA LYS A 40 -4.99 1.35 -17.37
C LYS A 40 -5.48 0.65 -16.08
N LEU A 41 -5.24 -0.66 -15.91
CA LEU A 41 -5.59 -1.37 -14.68
C LEU A 41 -4.62 -1.06 -13.54
N CYS A 42 -3.42 -0.56 -13.82
CA CYS A 42 -2.49 -0.14 -12.78
C CYS A 42 -3.07 0.96 -11.87
N ASP A 43 -3.96 1.79 -12.42
CA ASP A 43 -4.63 2.84 -11.65
C ASP A 43 -5.67 2.26 -10.67
N TRP A 44 -6.29 1.12 -11.01
CA TRP A 44 -7.21 0.41 -10.10
C TRP A 44 -6.46 -0.21 -8.92
N TRP A 45 -5.24 -0.73 -9.16
CA TRP A 45 -4.36 -1.14 -8.08
C TRP A 45 -4.07 0.02 -7.12
N SER A 46 -3.65 1.17 -7.66
CA SER A 46 -3.40 2.37 -6.86
C SER A 46 -4.63 2.80 -6.05
N LEU A 47 -5.83 2.71 -6.64
CA LEU A 47 -7.08 2.98 -5.94
C LEU A 47 -7.32 1.99 -4.79
N GLY A 48 -7.05 0.70 -4.97
CA GLY A 48 -7.14 -0.31 -3.92
C GLY A 48 -6.20 -0.03 -2.74
N VAL A 49 -4.96 0.37 -3.04
CA VAL A 49 -3.96 0.81 -2.03
C VAL A 49 -4.46 2.04 -1.27
N ILE A 50 -5.01 3.05 -1.97
CA ILE A 50 -5.58 4.25 -1.34
C ILE A 50 -6.78 3.88 -0.46
N MET A 51 -7.66 2.99 -0.92
CA MET A 51 -8.81 2.54 -0.15
C MET A 51 -8.38 1.83 1.13
N TYR A 52 -7.34 0.98 1.07
CA TYR A 52 -6.74 0.38 2.25
C TYR A 52 -6.19 1.47 3.19
N GLU A 53 -5.45 2.45 2.68
CA GLU A 53 -4.90 3.54 3.48
C GLU A 53 -6.00 4.35 4.19
N MET A 54 -7.12 4.64 3.51
CA MET A 54 -8.25 5.38 4.08
C MET A 54 -8.90 4.63 5.26
N LEU A 55 -8.99 3.30 5.17
CA LEU A 55 -9.66 2.47 6.18
C LEU A 55 -8.73 2.06 7.34
N ILE A 56 -7.45 1.83 7.05
CA ILE A 56 -6.47 1.31 8.02
C ILE A 56 -5.59 2.43 8.59
N GLY A 57 -5.39 3.52 7.86
CA GLY A 57 -4.59 4.68 8.24
C GLY A 57 -3.13 4.66 7.76
N TYR A 58 -2.72 3.61 7.05
CA TYR A 58 -1.41 3.50 6.38
C TYR A 58 -1.51 2.58 5.14
N PRO A 59 -0.63 2.73 4.13
CA PRO A 59 -0.64 1.87 2.94
C PRO A 59 -0.26 0.42 3.27
N PRO A 60 -0.83 -0.58 2.59
CA PRO A 60 -0.60 -2.00 2.89
C PRO A 60 0.88 -2.41 2.83
N PHE A 61 1.66 -1.80 1.94
CA PHE A 61 3.06 -2.16 1.69
C PHE A 61 4.07 -1.21 2.36
N CYS A 62 3.62 -0.28 3.21
CA CYS A 62 4.51 0.73 3.79
C CYS A 62 5.68 0.09 4.57
N SER A 63 6.88 0.63 4.37
CA SER A 63 8.13 0.18 4.96
C SER A 63 9.07 1.35 5.23
N GLU A 64 10.16 1.12 5.95
CA GLU A 64 11.14 2.17 6.24
C GLU A 64 12.01 2.50 5.01
N THR A 65 12.20 1.52 4.12
CA THR A 65 12.99 1.69 2.89
C THR A 65 12.18 1.40 1.63
N PRO A 66 12.42 2.11 0.51
CA PRO A 66 11.76 1.84 -0.76
C PRO A 66 11.99 0.41 -1.29
N GLN A 67 13.16 -0.17 -1.00
CA GLN A 67 13.50 -1.53 -1.42
C GLN A 67 12.65 -2.59 -0.72
N GLU A 68 12.31 -2.38 0.56
CA GLU A 68 11.39 -3.27 1.27
C GLU A 68 9.95 -3.09 0.78
N THR A 69 9.50 -1.86 0.55
CA THR A 69 8.18 -1.60 -0.06
C THR A 69 8.09 -2.31 -1.40
N TYR A 70 9.12 -2.20 -2.25
CA TYR A 70 9.19 -2.92 -3.51
C TYR A 70 9.04 -4.44 -3.33
N LYS A 71 9.80 -5.06 -2.43
CA LYS A 71 9.69 -6.49 -2.13
C LYS A 71 8.29 -6.88 -1.65
N LYS A 72 7.65 -6.04 -0.85
CA LYS A 72 6.27 -6.26 -0.38
C LYS A 72 5.26 -6.18 -1.52
N VAL A 73 5.34 -5.15 -2.36
CA VAL A 73 4.48 -4.98 -3.54
C VAL A 73 4.61 -6.18 -4.49
N MET A 74 5.83 -6.63 -4.78
CA MET A 74 6.05 -7.80 -5.64
C MET A 74 5.50 -9.11 -5.05
N ASN A 75 5.46 -9.23 -3.72
CA ASN A 75 4.93 -10.39 -3.00
C ASN A 75 3.57 -10.08 -2.34
N TRP A 76 2.75 -9.23 -2.97
CA TRP A 76 1.51 -8.73 -2.39
C TRP A 76 0.55 -9.83 -1.92
N LYS A 77 0.54 -11.00 -2.56
CA LYS A 77 -0.31 -12.14 -2.18
C LYS A 77 -0.06 -12.62 -0.75
N GLU A 78 1.16 -12.46 -0.25
CA GLU A 78 1.53 -12.85 1.12
C GLU A 78 1.59 -11.65 2.07
N THR A 79 1.88 -10.45 1.55
CA THR A 79 2.12 -9.27 2.39
C THR A 79 0.88 -8.40 2.58
N LEU A 80 -0.11 -8.47 1.67
CA LEU A 80 -1.39 -7.76 1.79
C LEU A 80 -2.25 -8.46 2.85
N THR A 81 -2.18 -7.94 4.06
CA THR A 81 -2.88 -8.49 5.23
C THR A 81 -3.69 -7.40 5.92
N PHE A 82 -4.83 -7.78 6.49
CA PHE A 82 -5.69 -6.87 7.25
C PHE A 82 -5.42 -7.06 8.74
N PRO A 83 -5.05 -6.01 9.49
CA PRO A 83 -4.82 -6.12 10.92
C PRO A 83 -6.12 -6.47 11.66
N PRO A 84 -6.14 -7.52 12.51
CA PRO A 84 -7.35 -7.99 13.19
C PRO A 84 -7.92 -6.95 14.18
N GLU A 85 -7.10 -6.02 14.66
CA GLU A 85 -7.51 -4.96 15.57
C GLU A 85 -8.24 -3.78 14.89
N VAL A 86 -8.23 -3.70 13.57
CA VAL A 86 -8.90 -2.61 12.83
C VAL A 86 -10.24 -3.11 12.29
N PRO A 87 -11.37 -2.47 12.67
CA PRO A 87 -12.67 -2.86 12.15
C PRO A 87 -12.80 -2.48 10.67
N ILE A 88 -12.91 -3.47 9.80
CA ILE A 88 -13.14 -3.30 8.37
C ILE A 88 -14.20 -4.31 7.89
N SER A 89 -15.18 -3.83 7.13
CA SER A 89 -16.25 -4.69 6.58
C SER A 89 -15.71 -5.68 5.56
N ASP A 90 -16.34 -6.85 5.43
CA ASP A 90 -15.90 -7.87 4.47
C ASP A 90 -16.08 -7.42 3.02
N LYS A 91 -17.09 -6.58 2.73
CA LYS A 91 -17.25 -5.93 1.41
C LYS A 91 -16.06 -5.05 1.06
N ALA A 92 -15.52 -4.32 2.03
CA ALA A 92 -14.36 -3.46 1.80
C ALA A 92 -13.09 -4.29 1.59
N LYS A 93 -12.89 -5.37 2.36
CA LYS A 93 -11.77 -6.30 2.14
C LYS A 93 -11.84 -6.93 0.76
N ASP A 94 -13.01 -7.43 0.37
CA ASP A 94 -13.23 -8.05 -0.95
C ASP A 94 -12.92 -7.07 -2.08
N LEU A 95 -13.40 -5.83 -1.98
CA LEU A 95 -13.11 -4.80 -2.99
C LEU A 95 -11.60 -4.53 -3.10
N ILE A 96 -10.90 -4.36 -1.98
CA ILE A 96 -9.45 -4.14 -1.95
C ILE A 96 -8.67 -5.31 -2.57
N LEU A 97 -9.12 -6.56 -2.34
CA LEU A 97 -8.47 -7.76 -2.89
C LEU A 97 -8.77 -7.99 -4.38
N ARG A 98 -9.74 -7.28 -4.95
CA ARG A 98 -10.20 -7.42 -6.34
C ARG A 98 -9.70 -6.30 -7.26
N CYS A 99 -9.20 -5.20 -6.67
CA CYS A 99 -8.45 -4.15 -7.36
C CYS A 99 -7.09 -4.66 -7.85
#